data_AF-A0A1H2KXR1-F1
#
_entry.id   AF-A0A1H2KXR1-F1
#
_cell.length_a   1.000
_cell.length_b   1.000
_cell.length_c   1.000
_cell.angle_alpha   90.00
_cell.angle_beta   90.00
_cell.angle_gamma   90.00
#
_symmetry.space_group_name_H-M   'P 1'
#
loop_
_entity.id
_entity.type
_entity.pdbx_description
1 polymer ?
#
loop_
_entity_poly.entity_id
_entity_poly.type
_entity_poly.pdbx_seq_one_letter_code
_entity_poly.pdbx_strand_id
1 'polypeptide(L)' 'MTWPIAAKLRYIDETLSWLADYRRRCDDPGELLRIHTAIDGWLDERIGLMRRAERLGLAGGPQEPSSVA' A
#
# COMPACT_ATOMS: atom_id res chain seq x y z
N MET A 1 -15.40 1.44 -13.86
CA MET A 1 -14.78 2.73 -13.48
C MET A 1 -13.38 2.44 -12.96
N THR A 2 -12.33 2.88 -13.66
CA THR A 2 -10.94 2.71 -13.22
C THR A 2 -10.56 3.81 -12.24
N TRP A 3 -10.21 3.46 -11.01
CA TRP A 3 -9.71 4.44 -10.04
C TRP A 3 -8.31 4.93 -10.43
N PRO A 4 -7.98 6.21 -10.20
CA PRO A 4 -6.60 6.67 -10.27
C PRO A 4 -5.69 5.86 -9.34
N ILE A 5 -4.48 5.52 -9.80
CA ILE A 5 -3.54 4.68 -9.02
C ILE A 5 -3.24 5.32 -7.66
N ALA A 6 -3.05 6.64 -7.60
CA ALA A 6 -2.83 7.36 -6.35
C ALA A 6 -4.02 7.23 -5.37
N ALA A 7 -5.26 7.28 -5.87
CA ALA A 7 -6.45 7.10 -5.04
C ALA A 7 -6.54 5.67 -4.51
N LYS A 8 -6.16 4.67 -5.32
CA LYS A 8 -6.12 3.28 -4.88
C LYS A 8 -5.01 3.01 -3.87
N LEU A 9 -3.82 3.59 -4.05
CA LEU A 9 -2.73 3.51 -3.06
C LEU A 9 -3.16 4.11 -1.71
N ARG A 10 -3.80 5.29 -1.73
CA ARG A 10 -4.33 5.91 -0.50
C ARG A 10 -5.34 5.02 0.20
N TYR A 11 -6.28 4.42 -0.53
CA TYR A 11 -7.25 3.50 0.04
C TYR A 11 -6.59 2.28 0.69
N ILE A 12 -5.55 1.73 0.08
CA ILE A 12 -4.79 0.62 0.66
C ILE A 12 -4.06 1.06 1.93
N ASP A 13 -3.43 2.24 1.92
CA ASP A 13 -2.75 2.78 3.09
C ASP A 13 -3.72 3.00 4.27
N GLU A 14 -4.92 3.53 3.99
CA GLU A 14 -6.00 3.67 4.99
C GLU A 14 -6.45 2.31 5.53
N THR A 15 -6.62 1.32 4.65
CA THR A 15 -7.05 -0.04 5.03
C THR A 15 -5.99 -0.73 5.89
N LEU A 16 -4.72 -0.61 5.53
CA LEU A 16 -3.60 -1.14 6.31
C LEU A 16 -3.51 -0.48 7.69
N SER A 17 -3.70 0.84 7.77
CA SER A 17 -3.75 1.55 9.05
C SER A 17 -4.88 1.03 9.93
N TRP A 18 -6.08 0.87 9.36
CA TRP A 18 -7.23 0.35 10.09
C TRP A 18 -7.01 -1.09 10.58
N LEU A 19 -6.46 -1.98 9.74
CA LEU A 19 -6.14 -3.36 10.12
C LEU A 19 -5.09 -3.41 11.23
N ALA A 20 -4.07 -2.54 11.18
CA ALA A 20 -3.05 -2.46 12.21
C ALA A 20 -3.64 -2.02 13.57
N ASP A 21 -4.57 -1.06 13.56
CA ASP A 21 -5.27 -0.60 14.77
C ASP A 21 -6.30 -1.61 15.27
N TYR A 22 -6.95 -2.35 14.37
CA TYR A 22 -7.86 -3.43 14.74
C TYR A 22 -7.10 -4.59 15.39
N ARG A 23 -5.95 -4.99 14.82
CA ARG A 23 -5.06 -6.01 15.38
C ARG A 23 -4.67 -5.75 16.83
N ARG A 24 -4.36 -4.49 17.18
CA ARG A 24 -3.96 -4.11 18.55
C ARG A 24 -5.07 -4.30 19.59
N ARG A 25 -6.32 -4.37 19.15
CA ARG A 25 -7.51 -4.50 20.01
C ARG A 25 -8.13 -5.90 19.94
N CYS A 26 -7.49 -6.82 19.22
CA CYS A 26 -8.00 -8.14 18.97
C CYS A 26 -7.25 -9.17 19.84
N ASP A 27 -8.00 -9.89 20.68
CA ASP A 27 -7.47 -10.95 21.54
C ASP A 27 -7.79 -12.35 21.01
N ASP A 28 -8.65 -12.47 19.99
CA ASP A 28 -9.01 -13.75 19.40
C ASP A 28 -7.89 -14.25 18.47
N PRO A 29 -7.25 -15.41 18.75
CA PRO A 29 -6.13 -15.89 17.95
C PRO A 29 -6.51 -16.21 16.50
N GLY A 30 -7.73 -16.69 16.25
CA GLY A 30 -8.21 -17.00 14.91
C GLY A 30 -8.38 -15.74 14.06
N GLU A 31 -8.92 -14.70 14.66
CA GLU A 31 -9.08 -13.38 14.06
C GLU A 31 -7.73 -12.70 13.83
N LEU A 32 -6.79 -12.80 14.78
CA LEU A 32 -5.42 -12.32 14.59
C LEU A 32 -4.75 -12.94 13.36
N LEU A 33 -4.90 -14.26 13.16
CA LEU A 33 -4.38 -14.92 11.96
C LEU A 33 -5.02 -14.37 10.68
N ARG A 34 -6.35 -14.17 10.66
CA ARG A 34 -7.04 -13.57 9.51
C ARG A 34 -6.58 -12.14 9.24
N ILE A 35 -6.40 -11.33 10.28
CA ILE A 35 -5.88 -9.96 10.15
C ILE A 35 -4.48 -9.97 9.55
N HIS A 36 -3.59 -10.87 10.01
CA HIS A 36 -2.25 -11.01 9.46
C HIS A 36 -2.29 -11.37 7.97
N THR A 37 -3.07 -12.40 7.59
CA THR A 37 -3.25 -12.77 6.18
C THR A 37 -3.82 -11.63 5.34
N ALA A 38 -4.77 -10.85 5.89
CA ALA A 38 -5.32 -9.70 5.20
C ALA A 38 -4.28 -8.58 4.99
N ILE A 39 -3.47 -8.29 6.01
CA ILE A 39 -2.38 -7.30 5.90
C ILE A 39 -1.39 -7.70 4.81
N ASP A 40 -0.97 -8.97 4.78
CA ASP A 40 -0.03 -9.46 3.77
C ASP A 40 -0.59 -9.28 2.35
N GLY A 41 -1.87 -9.65 2.13
CA GLY A 41 -2.52 -9.46 0.83
C GLY A 41 -2.64 -8.00 0.40
N TRP A 42 -2.89 -7.08 1.34
CA TRP A 42 -2.92 -5.65 1.03
C TRP A 42 -1.53 -5.07 0.74
N LEU A 43 -0.49 -5.54 1.42
CA LEU A 43 0.90 -5.15 1.13
C LEU A 43 1.32 -5.60 -0.28
N ASP A 44 0.98 -6.83 -0.67
CA ASP A 44 1.23 -7.33 -2.01
C ASP A 44 0.54 -6.50 -3.09
N GLU A 45 -0.74 -6.15 -2.88
CA GLU A 45 -1.48 -5.28 -3.80
C GLU A 45 -0.84 -3.88 -3.88
N ARG A 46 -0.38 -3.33 -2.75
CA ARG A 46 0.32 -2.04 -2.70
C ARG A 46 1.59 -2.08 -3.54
N ILE A 47 2.43 -3.10 -3.37
CA ILE A 47 3.65 -3.29 -4.14
C ILE A 47 3.32 -3.44 -5.63
N GLY A 48 2.28 -4.21 -5.95
CA GLY A 48 1.79 -4.36 -7.32
C GLY A 48 1.41 -3.03 -7.96
N LEU A 49 0.72 -2.15 -7.22
CA LEU A 49 0.35 -0.82 -7.68
C LEU A 49 1.53 0.13 -7.78
N MET A 50 2.49 0.08 -6.85
CA MET A 50 3.72 0.88 -6.93
C MET A 50 4.51 0.53 -8.19
N ARG A 51 4.72 -0.76 -8.45
CA ARG A 51 5.38 -1.23 -9.68
C ARG A 51 4.62 -0.83 -10.95
N ARG A 52 3.28 -0.80 -10.89
CA ARG A 52 2.46 -0.31 -12.01
C ARG A 52 2.60 1.20 -12.19
N ALA A 53 2.64 1.97 -11.11
CA ALA A 53 2.85 3.42 -11.16
C ALA A 53 4.21 3.74 -11.78
N GLU A 54 5.25 3.03 -11.37
CA GLU A 54 6.61 3.15 -11.92
C GLU A 54 6.64 2.86 -13.43
N ARG A 55 6.05 1.74 -13.87
CA ARG A 55 5.95 1.41 -15.31
C ARG A 55 5.19 2.45 -16.13
N LEU A 56 4.27 3.20 -15.52
CA LEU A 56 3.50 4.26 -16.17
C LEU A 56 4.16 5.63 -16.06
N GLY A 57 5.36 5.73 -15.47
CA GLY A 57 6.05 7.01 -15.26
C GLY A 57 5.40 7.91 -14.20
N LEU A 58 4.51 7.36 -13.37
CA LEU A 58 3.78 8.09 -12.33
C LEU A 58 4.55 8.16 -11.00
N ALA A 59 5.70 7.49 -10.90
CA ALA A 59 6.51 7.40 -9.68
C ALA A 59 7.49 8.58 -9.47
N GLY A 60 7.28 9.72 -10.14
CA GLY A 60 8.15 10.89 -10.04
C GLY A 60 7.90 11.74 -8.79
N GLY A 61 8.70 11.53 -7.74
CA GLY A 61 9.18 12.64 -6.88
C GLY A 61 10.37 13.34 -7.56
N PRO A 62 10.78 14.56 -7.14
CA PRO A 62 11.64 15.43 -7.94
C PRO A 62 12.90 14.70 -8.40
N GLN A 63 13.07 14.59 -9.71
CA GLN A 63 14.39 14.30 -10.26
C GLN A 63 15.29 15.48 -9.88
N GLU A 64 16.18 15.28 -8.92
CA GLU A 64 17.35 16.14 -8.85
C GLU A 64 18.08 16.00 -10.19
N PRO A 65 18.27 17.09 -10.94
CA PRO A 65 19.02 17.02 -12.18
C PRO A 65 20.43 16.57 -11.85
N SER A 66 20.86 15.53 -12.56
CA SER A 66 22.23 15.04 -12.62
C SER A 66 23.21 16.22 -12.70
N SER A 67 23.86 16.53 -11.59
CA SER A 67 25.00 17.45 -11.57
C SER A 67 26.22 16.68 -12.05
N VAL A 68 26.35 16.58 -13.38
CA VAL A 68 27.65 16.39 -14.01
C VAL A 68 28.34 17.75 -14.02
N ALA A 69 29.36 17.89 -13.18
CA ALA A 69 30.40 18.91 -13.27
C ALA A 69 31.74 18.28 -12.89
#